data_AF-U2KPW7-F1
#
_entry.id   AF-U2KPW7-F1
#
_cell.length_a   1.000
_cell.length_b   1.000
_cell.length_c   1.000
_cell.angle_alpha   90.00
_cell.angle_beta   90.00
_cell.angle_gamma   90.00
#
_symmetry.space_group_name_H-M   'P 1'
#
loop_
_entity.id
_entity.type
_entity.pdbx_description
1 polymer ?
#
loop_
_entity_poly.entity_id
_entity_poly.type
_entity_poly.pdbx_seq_one_letter_code
_entity_poly.pdbx_strand_id
1 'polypeptide(L)'
;MKKLKRKLFCIILIALAPLCIRAQSLCVIDGVPLPDTLLHVTIDEMQSDSAKQIVSHRLRLIPPYAIESIQTFLADEQIRQAKNITFCKTPRDIIIMRTNSFAELQWIINGKLRKPRKKLTIIDYKLSPQRIMEALPRHIKPTDIGSVNIITHINDPRQEKHPTIVIKTKSLTTK
;
A
#
# COMPACT_ATOMS: atom_id res chain seq x y z
N MET A 1 -38.16 23.35 26.77
CA MET A 1 -36.77 22.82 26.74
C MET A 1 -36.52 21.65 25.78
N LYS A 2 -37.41 20.64 25.66
CA LYS A 2 -37.14 19.44 24.82
C LYS A 2 -36.99 19.71 23.30
N LYS A 3 -37.74 20.67 22.73
CA LYS A 3 -37.67 21.03 21.29
C LYS A 3 -36.37 21.73 20.89
N LEU A 4 -35.79 22.57 21.77
CA LEU A 4 -34.54 23.29 21.50
C LEU A 4 -33.34 22.33 21.49
N LYS A 5 -33.28 21.40 22.45
CA LYS A 5 -32.25 20.35 22.49
C LYS A 5 -32.29 19.45 21.24
N ARG A 6 -33.49 19.10 20.75
CA ARG A 6 -33.66 18.30 19.53
C ARG A 6 -33.22 19.07 18.27
N LYS A 7 -33.53 20.37 18.16
CA LYS A 7 -33.05 21.21 17.06
C LYS A 7 -31.53 21.36 17.07
N LEU A 8 -30.92 21.58 18.25
CA LEU A 8 -29.46 21.67 18.39
C LEU A 8 -28.77 20.36 17.99
N PHE A 9 -29.31 19.21 18.42
CA PHE A 9 -28.80 17.89 18.04
C PHE A 9 -28.90 17.65 16.52
N CYS A 10 -30.00 18.06 15.88
CA CYS A 10 -30.14 17.99 14.43
C CYS A 10 -29.16 18.92 13.69
N ILE A 11 -28.91 20.13 14.20
CA ILE A 11 -27.92 21.07 13.62
C ILE A 11 -26.51 20.48 13.72
N ILE A 12 -26.16 19.90 14.88
CA ILE A 12 -24.87 19.21 15.06
C ILE A 12 -24.75 18.04 14.08
N LEU A 13 -25.77 17.20 13.95
CA LEU A 13 -25.76 16.08 12.99
C LEU A 13 -25.66 16.53 11.53
N ILE A 14 -26.37 17.60 11.14
CA ILE A 14 -26.30 18.16 9.79
C ILE A 14 -24.92 18.79 9.53
N ALA A 15 -24.28 19.39 10.55
CA ALA A 15 -22.92 19.91 10.45
C ALA A 15 -21.85 18.81 10.45
N LEU A 16 -22.08 17.68 11.13
CA LEU A 16 -21.19 16.50 11.11
C LEU A 16 -21.38 15.61 9.88
N ALA A 17 -22.54 15.66 9.21
CA ALA A 17 -22.79 14.92 7.99
C ALA A 17 -21.75 15.17 6.88
N PRO A 18 -21.36 16.42 6.53
CA PRO A 18 -20.32 16.67 5.54
C PRO A 18 -18.92 16.23 5.98
N LEU A 19 -18.61 16.22 7.28
CA LEU A 19 -17.36 15.64 7.82
C LEU A 19 -17.30 14.11 7.61
N CYS A 20 -18.45 13.45 7.48
CA CYS A 20 -18.56 12.00 7.28
C CYS A 20 -18.74 11.58 5.81
N ILE A 21 -18.97 12.52 4.90
CA ILE A 21 -18.91 12.26 3.44
C ILE A 21 -17.42 12.16 3.09
N ARG A 22 -16.88 10.99 3.41
CA ARG A 22 -15.52 10.51 3.14
C ARG A 22 -15.03 10.98 1.78
N ALA A 23 -14.19 12.01 1.76
CA ALA A 23 -13.26 12.25 0.68
C ALA A 23 -12.17 11.16 0.78
N GLN A 24 -12.54 9.95 0.36
CA GLN A 24 -11.58 8.87 0.25
C GLN A 24 -10.56 9.27 -0.81
N SER A 25 -9.31 9.44 -0.36
CA SER A 25 -8.23 9.86 -1.23
C SER A 25 -7.74 8.68 -2.07
N LEU A 26 -7.48 8.93 -3.35
CA LEU A 26 -6.83 7.97 -4.22
C LEU A 26 -5.41 7.74 -3.72
N CYS A 27 -5.12 6.54 -3.25
CA CYS A 27 -3.80 6.16 -2.79
C CYS A 27 -2.98 5.54 -3.92
N VAL A 28 -1.75 6.02 -4.11
CA VAL A 28 -0.79 5.49 -5.07
C VAL A 28 0.50 5.18 -4.33
N ILE A 29 0.98 3.94 -4.42
CA ILE A 29 2.29 3.55 -3.86
C ILE A 29 3.21 3.11 -5.00
N ASP A 30 4.38 3.75 -5.11
CA ASP A 30 5.39 3.45 -6.14
C ASP A 30 4.84 3.47 -7.58
N GLY A 31 3.87 4.36 -7.82
CA GLY A 31 3.21 4.50 -9.12
C GLY A 31 2.07 3.51 -9.37
N VAL A 32 1.75 2.63 -8.41
CA VAL A 32 0.63 1.69 -8.50
C VAL A 32 -0.56 2.20 -7.68
N PRO A 33 -1.75 2.39 -8.28
CA PRO A 33 -2.94 2.77 -7.52
C PRO A 33 -3.38 1.62 -6.62
N LEU A 34 -3.59 1.92 -5.34
CA LEU A 34 -4.10 0.95 -4.38
C LEU A 34 -5.63 1.00 -4.33
N PRO A 35 -6.29 -0.17 -4.27
CA PRO A 35 -7.71 -0.21 -4.03
C PRO A 35 -8.02 0.19 -2.59
N ASP A 36 -9.14 0.87 -2.44
CA ASP A 36 -9.71 1.33 -1.17
C ASP A 36 -9.91 0.20 -0.14
N THR A 37 -10.09 -1.03 -0.60
CA THR A 37 -10.20 -2.24 0.23
C THR A 37 -8.88 -2.63 0.89
N LEU A 38 -7.75 -2.21 0.33
CA LEU A 38 -6.42 -2.54 0.83
C LEU A 38 -5.89 -1.44 1.75
N LEU A 39 -6.15 -0.18 1.41
CA LEU A 39 -5.75 0.96 2.24
C LEU A 39 -6.80 2.07 2.17
N HIS A 40 -7.53 2.21 3.27
CA HIS A 40 -8.43 3.34 3.47
C HIS A 40 -7.74 4.35 4.41
N VAL A 41 -7.49 5.56 3.92
CA VAL A 41 -6.88 6.68 4.65
C VAL A 41 -7.51 8.00 4.23
N THR A 42 -7.43 8.99 5.12
CA THR A 42 -7.83 10.38 4.86
C THR A 42 -6.61 11.28 4.70
N ILE A 43 -6.76 12.47 4.11
CA ILE A 43 -5.67 13.45 4.04
C ILE A 43 -5.18 13.83 5.43
N ASP A 44 -6.09 14.12 6.38
CA ASP A 44 -5.72 14.53 7.73
C ASP A 44 -4.83 13.49 8.43
N GLU A 45 -5.16 12.20 8.27
CA GLU A 45 -4.33 11.11 8.76
C GLU A 45 -2.96 11.09 8.09
N MET A 46 -2.88 11.36 6.78
CA MET A 46 -1.65 11.30 6.01
C MET A 46 -0.77 12.54 6.12
N GLN A 47 -1.31 13.66 6.61
CA GLN A 47 -0.55 14.87 6.99
C GLN A 47 -0.04 14.81 8.43
N SER A 48 -0.51 13.86 9.24
CA SER A 48 -0.04 13.69 10.62
C SER A 48 1.36 13.05 10.71
N ASP A 49 2.07 13.30 11.81
CA ASP A 49 3.37 12.66 12.09
C ASP A 49 3.28 11.13 12.20
N SER A 50 2.07 10.61 12.43
CA SER A 50 1.79 9.17 12.54
C SER A 50 1.44 8.50 11.21
N ALA A 51 1.48 9.23 10.09
CA ALA A 51 1.03 8.73 8.79
C ALA A 51 1.69 7.39 8.41
N LYS A 52 3.01 7.27 8.58
CA LYS A 52 3.75 6.04 8.25
C LYS A 52 3.31 4.85 9.11
N GLN A 53 3.04 5.09 10.40
CA GLN A 53 2.56 4.08 11.34
C GLN A 53 1.12 3.65 11.01
N ILE A 54 0.25 4.61 10.65
CA ILE A 54 -1.13 4.33 10.24
C ILE A 54 -1.13 3.45 8.98
N VAL A 55 -0.35 3.82 7.96
CA VAL A 55 -0.23 3.06 6.71
C VAL A 55 0.29 1.65 6.99
N SER A 56 1.38 1.53 7.76
CA SER A 56 1.95 0.22 8.11
C SER A 56 0.95 -0.67 8.85
N HIS A 57 0.26 -0.13 9.86
CA HIS A 57 -0.69 -0.88 10.67
C HIS A 57 -1.92 -1.34 9.87
N ARG A 58 -2.42 -0.50 8.95
CA ARG A 58 -3.57 -0.83 8.09
C ARG A 58 -3.19 -1.80 6.98
N LEU A 59 -2.07 -1.57 6.29
CA LEU A 59 -1.60 -2.45 5.23
C LEU A 59 -1.19 -3.82 5.77
N ARG A 60 -0.54 -3.88 6.94
CA ARG A 60 0.06 -5.10 7.50
C ARG A 60 0.95 -5.82 6.47
N LEU A 61 1.74 -5.06 5.72
CA LEU A 61 2.61 -5.57 4.65
C LEU A 61 3.99 -4.96 4.73
N ILE A 62 4.04 -3.63 4.85
CA ILE A 62 5.27 -2.88 4.98
C ILE A 62 5.39 -2.27 6.39
N PRO A 63 6.58 -2.28 6.99
CA PRO A 63 6.84 -1.56 8.23
C PRO A 63 6.95 -0.04 7.97
N PRO A 64 6.81 0.81 9.02
CA PRO A 64 6.82 2.27 8.83
C PRO A 64 8.13 2.80 8.21
N TYR A 65 9.26 2.19 8.55
CA TYR A 65 10.58 2.59 8.04
C TYR A 65 10.78 2.27 6.55
N ALA A 66 9.97 1.38 5.97
CA ALA A 66 10.02 1.09 4.53
C ALA A 66 9.30 2.16 3.70
N ILE A 67 8.52 3.03 4.35
CA ILE A 67 7.86 4.18 3.71
C ILE A 67 8.85 5.35 3.73
N GLU A 68 9.32 5.75 2.56
CA GLU A 68 10.27 6.83 2.39
C GLU A 68 9.56 8.19 2.56
N SER A 69 8.53 8.43 1.77
CA SER A 69 7.78 9.69 1.76
C SER A 69 6.30 9.47 1.50
N ILE A 70 5.49 10.39 2.01
CA ILE A 70 4.05 10.50 1.79
C ILE A 70 3.80 11.94 1.34
N GLN A 71 3.16 12.12 0.19
CA GLN A 71 2.80 13.42 -0.37
C GLN A 71 1.29 13.45 -0.58
N THR A 72 0.64 14.53 -0.16
CA THR A 72 -0.80 14.72 -0.31
C THR A 72 -1.08 15.83 -1.32
N PHE A 73 -2.02 15.59 -2.23
CA PHE A 73 -2.49 16.56 -3.21
C PHE A 73 -3.99 16.74 -3.02
N LEU A 74 -4.40 17.93 -2.60
CA LEU A 74 -5.79 18.27 -2.37
C LEU A 74 -6.51 18.46 -3.71
N ALA A 75 -7.76 17.99 -3.81
CA ALA A 75 -8.59 18.18 -5.01
C ALA A 75 -8.73 19.68 -5.37
N ASP A 76 -8.94 20.53 -4.38
CA ASP A 76 -9.11 21.98 -4.58
C ASP A 76 -7.84 22.65 -5.11
N GLU A 77 -6.67 22.23 -4.65
CA GLU A 77 -5.38 22.74 -5.14
C GLU A 77 -5.13 22.31 -6.58
N GLN A 78 -5.45 21.06 -6.91
CA GLN A 78 -5.39 20.54 -8.28
C GLN A 78 -6.29 21.37 -9.21
N ILE A 79 -7.53 21.66 -8.80
CA ILE A 79 -8.47 22.49 -9.58
C ILE A 79 -7.94 23.92 -9.75
N ARG A 80 -7.42 24.54 -8.68
CA ARG A 80 -6.88 25.92 -8.72
C ARG A 80 -5.65 26.05 -9.63
N GLN A 81 -4.78 25.02 -9.65
CA GLN A 81 -3.61 24.99 -10.53
C GLN A 81 -4.02 24.74 -11.99
N ALA A 82 -5.09 23.99 -12.21
CA ALA A 82 -5.62 23.61 -13.51
C ALA A 82 -6.58 24.67 -14.11
N LYS A 83 -6.20 25.95 -14.09
CA LYS A 83 -7.06 27.11 -14.44
C LYS A 83 -7.81 27.02 -15.78
N ASN A 84 -7.37 26.17 -16.71
CA ASN A 84 -7.96 25.99 -18.04
C ASN A 84 -8.39 24.54 -18.36
N ILE A 85 -8.56 23.68 -17.35
CA ILE A 85 -8.97 22.28 -17.54
C ILE A 85 -10.41 22.11 -17.08
N THR A 86 -11.27 21.62 -17.96
CA THR A 86 -12.62 21.17 -17.57
C THR A 86 -12.55 19.70 -17.19
N PHE A 87 -12.79 19.41 -15.91
CA PHE A 87 -12.81 18.03 -15.44
C PHE A 87 -14.17 17.38 -15.72
N CYS A 88 -14.18 16.22 -16.39
CA CYS A 88 -15.42 15.44 -16.59
C CYS A 88 -16.01 14.89 -15.28
N LYS A 89 -15.18 14.81 -14.23
CA LYS A 89 -15.55 14.41 -12.87
C LYS A 89 -14.68 15.17 -11.88
N THR A 90 -15.25 15.60 -10.76
CA THR A 90 -14.49 16.29 -9.70
C THR A 90 -13.27 15.45 -9.30
N PRO A 91 -12.05 16.03 -9.30
CA PRO A 91 -10.86 15.32 -8.86
C PRO A 91 -11.02 14.90 -7.40
N ARG A 92 -10.36 13.79 -7.06
CA ARG A 92 -10.25 13.34 -5.67
C ARG A 92 -8.93 13.84 -5.10
N ASP A 93 -8.87 13.89 -3.79
CA ASP A 93 -7.61 13.96 -3.07
C ASP A 93 -6.70 12.80 -3.48
N ILE A 94 -5.41 13.05 -3.70
CA ILE A 94 -4.44 12.04 -4.11
C ILE A 94 -3.33 11.96 -3.06
N ILE A 95 -2.99 10.73 -2.68
CA ILE A 95 -1.91 10.46 -1.73
C ILE A 95 -0.89 9.59 -2.45
N ILE A 96 0.30 10.16 -2.68
CA ILE A 96 1.41 9.48 -3.33
C ILE A 96 2.40 9.08 -2.26
N MET A 97 2.67 7.79 -2.16
CA MET A 97 3.70 7.26 -1.28
C MET A 97 4.82 6.63 -2.09
N ARG A 98 6.05 6.79 -1.59
CA ARG A 98 7.21 6.10 -2.10
C ARG A 98 7.77 5.18 -1.03
N THR A 99 8.12 3.97 -1.42
CA THR A 99 8.83 3.03 -0.56
C THR A 99 10.30 2.99 -0.91
N ASN A 100 11.12 2.67 0.08
CA ASN A 100 12.55 2.46 -0.11
C ASN A 100 12.85 0.98 -0.38
N SER A 101 14.15 0.64 -0.44
CA SER A 101 14.63 -0.71 -0.71
C SER A 101 14.11 -1.77 0.26
N PHE A 102 13.72 -1.41 1.49
CA PHE A 102 13.18 -2.36 2.47
C PHE A 102 11.79 -2.89 2.13
N ALA A 103 11.10 -2.32 1.15
CA ALA A 103 9.87 -2.90 0.59
C ALA A 103 10.15 -3.94 -0.52
N GLU A 104 11.38 -3.99 -1.07
CA GLU A 104 11.78 -4.95 -2.09
C GLU A 104 11.86 -6.37 -1.52
N LEU A 105 11.35 -7.36 -2.27
CA LEU A 105 11.39 -8.77 -1.90
C LEU A 105 12.80 -9.35 -2.07
N GLN A 106 13.33 -9.96 -1.00
CA GLN A 106 14.48 -10.85 -1.07
C GLN A 106 14.05 -12.26 -1.44
N TRP A 107 14.83 -12.96 -2.27
CA TRP A 107 14.46 -14.27 -2.80
C TRP A 107 15.39 -15.36 -2.29
N ILE A 108 14.83 -16.32 -1.55
CA ILE A 108 15.53 -17.51 -1.09
C ILE A 108 14.94 -18.72 -1.83
N ILE A 109 15.77 -19.40 -2.62
CA ILE A 109 15.36 -20.59 -3.37
C ILE A 109 16.18 -21.77 -2.90
N ASN A 110 15.51 -22.81 -2.39
CA ASN A 110 16.15 -23.99 -1.79
C ASN A 110 17.22 -23.61 -0.75
N GLY A 111 16.91 -22.61 0.09
CA GLY A 111 17.80 -22.12 1.14
C GLY A 111 18.91 -21.17 0.68
N LYS A 112 19.02 -20.86 -0.62
CA LYS A 112 20.06 -19.96 -1.16
C LYS A 112 19.47 -18.64 -1.65
N LEU A 113 20.12 -17.52 -1.31
CA LEU A 113 19.75 -16.20 -1.85
C LEU A 113 19.95 -16.20 -3.37
N ARG A 114 18.95 -15.72 -4.10
CA ARG A 114 18.98 -15.59 -5.57
C ARG A 114 18.47 -14.21 -5.95
N LYS A 115 18.93 -13.71 -7.10
CA LYS A 115 18.41 -12.46 -7.67
C LYS A 115 17.23 -12.78 -8.59
N PRO A 116 16.10 -12.06 -8.46
CA PRO A 116 14.98 -12.20 -9.39
C PRO A 116 15.35 -11.62 -10.76
N ARG A 117 14.57 -11.98 -11.79
CA ARG A 117 14.69 -11.35 -13.13
C ARG A 117 14.21 -9.91 -13.13
N LYS A 118 13.20 -9.61 -12.31
CA LYS A 118 12.58 -8.29 -12.16
C LYS A 118 12.46 -7.99 -10.68
N LYS A 119 12.77 -6.75 -10.29
CA LYS A 119 12.51 -6.29 -8.93
C LYS A 119 11.01 -6.32 -8.66
N LEU A 120 10.63 -6.83 -7.49
CA LEU A 120 9.25 -6.83 -7.00
C LEU A 120 9.24 -6.38 -5.56
N THR A 121 8.25 -5.56 -5.22
CA THR A 121 7.95 -5.19 -3.83
C THR A 121 6.93 -6.15 -3.23
N ILE A 122 6.79 -6.13 -1.90
CA ILE A 122 5.71 -6.85 -1.22
C ILE A 122 4.31 -6.33 -1.62
N ILE A 123 4.22 -5.06 -2.03
CA ILE A 123 2.97 -4.43 -2.50
C ILE A 123 2.59 -4.98 -3.87
N ASP A 124 3.55 -5.08 -4.80
CA ASP A 124 3.33 -5.70 -6.11
C ASP A 124 2.77 -7.12 -5.97
N TYR A 125 3.34 -7.89 -5.04
CA TYR A 125 2.86 -9.22 -4.74
C TYR A 125 1.42 -9.22 -4.22
N LYS A 126 1.08 -8.35 -3.27
CA LYS A 126 -0.26 -8.30 -2.70
C LYS A 126 -1.32 -7.95 -3.74
N LEU A 127 -1.00 -7.00 -4.62
CA LEU A 127 -1.90 -6.53 -5.67
C LEU A 127 -2.04 -7.57 -6.79
N SER A 128 -0.94 -8.22 -7.17
CA SER A 128 -0.93 -9.20 -8.25
C SER A 128 0.05 -10.34 -7.96
N PRO A 129 -0.37 -11.37 -7.21
CA PRO A 129 0.49 -12.50 -6.82
C PRO A 129 1.16 -13.22 -8.00
N GLN A 130 0.50 -13.21 -9.16
CA GLN A 130 0.98 -13.80 -10.42
C GLN A 130 2.33 -13.22 -10.86
N ARG A 131 2.65 -11.96 -10.49
CA ARG A 131 3.92 -11.30 -10.83
C ARG A 131 5.15 -12.06 -10.29
N ILE A 132 5.00 -12.87 -9.23
CA ILE A 132 6.10 -13.73 -8.75
C ILE A 132 6.62 -14.62 -9.88
N MET A 133 5.73 -15.21 -10.68
CA MET A 133 6.12 -16.13 -11.75
C MET A 133 6.96 -15.44 -12.82
N GLU A 134 6.63 -14.19 -13.13
CA GLU A 134 7.37 -13.36 -14.09
C GLU A 134 8.75 -12.95 -13.56
N ALA A 135 8.87 -12.77 -12.24
CA ALA A 135 10.10 -12.33 -11.58
C ALA A 135 11.03 -13.49 -11.16
N LEU A 136 10.63 -14.75 -11.36
CA LEU A 136 11.43 -15.93 -11.01
C LEU A 136 12.87 -15.81 -11.54
N PRO A 137 13.90 -16.21 -10.77
CA PRO A 137 15.28 -16.21 -11.25
C PRO A 137 15.48 -17.00 -12.54
N ARG A 138 16.53 -16.67 -13.31
CA ARG A 138 16.78 -17.16 -14.68
C ARG A 138 16.66 -18.68 -14.90
N HIS A 139 16.88 -19.50 -13.88
CA HIS A 139 16.91 -20.97 -14.01
C HIS A 139 15.79 -21.71 -13.27
N ILE A 140 14.79 -20.99 -12.76
CA ILE A 140 13.65 -21.61 -12.07
C ILE A 140 12.43 -21.52 -12.96
N LYS A 141 11.88 -22.68 -13.35
CA LYS A 141 10.62 -22.72 -14.08
C LYS A 141 9.46 -22.70 -13.09
N PRO A 142 8.33 -22.05 -13.41
CA PRO A 142 7.11 -22.13 -12.61
C PRO A 142 6.68 -23.56 -12.28
N THR A 143 6.87 -24.50 -13.23
CA THR A 143 6.53 -25.93 -13.09
C THR A 143 7.29 -26.63 -11.96
N ASP A 144 8.49 -26.15 -11.67
CA ASP A 144 9.42 -26.77 -10.73
C ASP A 144 9.15 -26.30 -9.30
N ILE A 145 8.25 -25.32 -9.11
CA ILE A 145 7.90 -24.81 -7.78
C ILE A 145 7.09 -25.87 -7.03
N GLY A 146 7.58 -26.26 -5.85
CA GLY A 146 6.87 -27.11 -4.90
C GLY A 146 6.05 -26.28 -3.91
N SER A 147 6.65 -25.25 -3.33
CA SER A 147 5.97 -24.35 -2.38
C SER A 147 6.54 -22.94 -2.43
N VAL A 148 5.69 -21.96 -2.14
CA VAL A 148 6.06 -20.54 -1.99
C VAL A 148 5.55 -20.04 -0.64
N ASN A 149 6.46 -19.52 0.18
CA ASN A 149 6.15 -18.89 1.46
C ASN A 149 6.69 -17.46 1.46
N ILE A 150 5.98 -16.54 2.13
CA ILE A 150 6.41 -15.15 2.27
C ILE A 150 6.53 -14.82 3.74
N ILE A 151 7.68 -14.28 4.11
CA ILE A 151 8.02 -13.90 5.47
C ILE A 151 8.09 -12.38 5.50
N THR A 152 7.28 -11.76 6.36
CA THR A 152 7.22 -10.31 6.59
C THR A 152 7.51 -10.01 8.04
N HIS A 153 8.24 -8.94 8.31
CA HIS A 153 8.73 -8.58 9.65
C HIS A 153 8.01 -7.36 10.24
N ILE A 154 6.70 -7.26 10.02
CA ILE A 154 5.90 -6.05 10.30
C ILE A 154 5.90 -5.66 11.79
N ASN A 155 6.02 -6.65 12.69
CA ASN A 155 5.96 -6.45 14.14
C ASN A 155 7.33 -6.46 14.83
N ASP A 156 8.43 -6.57 14.08
CA ASP A 156 9.78 -6.61 14.65
C ASP A 156 10.46 -5.23 14.47
N PRO A 157 10.41 -4.35 15.49
CA PRO A 157 10.97 -3.01 15.40
C PRO A 157 12.51 -3.00 15.41
N ARG A 158 13.17 -4.15 15.62
CA ARG A 158 14.61 -4.21 15.89
C ARG A 158 15.45 -4.50 14.66
N GLN A 159 14.85 -4.87 13.52
CA GLN A 159 15.63 -5.31 12.37
C GLN A 159 15.01 -4.77 11.09
N GLU A 160 15.76 -3.90 10.41
CA GLU A 160 15.49 -3.44 9.04
C GLU A 160 15.63 -4.61 8.06
N LYS A 161 14.65 -5.51 8.12
CA LYS A 161 14.60 -6.72 7.30
C LYS A 161 13.75 -6.47 6.09
N HIS A 162 14.23 -6.99 4.97
CA HIS A 162 13.44 -7.09 3.76
C HIS A 162 12.38 -8.19 3.91
N PRO A 163 11.18 -8.00 3.35
CA PRO A 163 10.26 -9.10 3.15
C PRO A 163 10.91 -10.15 2.27
N THR A 164 10.77 -11.42 2.64
CA THR A 164 11.49 -12.52 1.99
C THR A 164 10.52 -13.53 1.39
N ILE A 165 10.65 -13.79 0.10
CA ILE A 165 9.99 -14.91 -0.57
C ILE A 165 10.90 -16.14 -0.52
N VAL A 166 10.37 -17.22 0.05
CA VAL A 166 11.04 -18.52 0.17
C VAL A 166 10.37 -19.50 -0.78
N ILE A 167 11.11 -19.95 -1.78
CA ILE A 167 10.65 -20.93 -2.76
C ILE A 167 11.39 -22.24 -2.52
N LYS A 168 10.65 -23.33 -2.38
CA LYS A 168 11.20 -24.68 -2.46
C LYS A 168 10.80 -25.28 -3.79
N THR A 169 11.77 -25.69 -4.58
CA THR A 169 11.50 -26.42 -5.82
C THR A 169 11.22 -27.88 -5.48
N LYS A 170 10.43 -28.55 -6.31
CA LYS A 170 10.38 -30.01 -6.33
C LYS A 170 11.80 -30.48 -6.61
N SER A 171 12.34 -31.39 -5.80
CA SER A 171 13.61 -32.02 -6.15
C SER A 171 13.43 -32.66 -7.52
N LEU A 172 14.25 -32.26 -8.49
CA LEU A 172 14.55 -33.14 -9.60
C LEU A 172 15.24 -34.33 -8.94
N THR A 173 14.47 -35.38 -8.67
CA THR A 173 15.04 -36.71 -8.51
C THR A 173 15.82 -36.91 -9.80
N THR A 174 17.15 -36.81 -9.69
CA THR A 174 18.09 -37.22 -10.72
C THR A 174 17.68 -38.62 -11.14
N LYS A 175 17.12 -38.74 -12.35
CA LYS A 175 17.11 -39.96 -13.13
C LYS A 175 18.20 -39.81 -14.18
#